data_AF-A0A3D1R3Q5-F1
#
_entry.id   AF-A0A3D1R3Q5-F1
#
_cell.length_a   1.000
_cell.length_b   1.000
_cell.length_c   1.000
_cell.angle_alpha   90.00
_cell.angle_beta   90.00
_cell.angle_gamma   90.00
#
_symmetry.space_group_name_H-M   'P 1'
#
loop_
_entity.id
_entity.type
_entity.pdbx_description
1 polymer ?
#
loop_
_entity_poly.entity_id
_entity_poly.type
_entity_poly.pdbx_seq_one_letter_code
_entity_poly.pdbx_strand_id
1 'polypeptide(L)'
;YAKVLADSPGESSAVAGLERLFDQEQTRPLAARVLEELYRSVDDARSLCEVLEVKAGLSTKEDRLETLQEIARLRESLGQRPLAFTALLRCFRDDSSQAEIRDELERLAA
;
A
#
# COMPACT_ATOMS: atom_id res chain seq x y z
N TYR A 1 0.79 19.18 -0.63
CA TYR A 1 1.91 18.76 -1.48
C TYR A 1 1.33 18.31 -2.80
N ALA A 2 1.13 19.28 -3.69
CA ALA A 2 0.59 19.09 -5.03
C ALA A 2 1.78 19.12 -5.99
N LYS A 3 2.09 17.97 -6.59
CA LYS A 3 2.84 17.78 -7.85
C LYS A 3 3.35 16.35 -7.87
N VAL A 4 2.66 15.51 -8.61
CA VAL A 4 3.14 14.46 -9.54
C VAL A 4 1.99 13.49 -9.70
N LEU A 5 1.00 13.86 -10.50
CA LEU A 5 0.01 12.94 -11.08
C LEU A 5 -0.37 13.54 -12.44
N ALA A 6 0.62 13.59 -13.32
CA ALA A 6 0.43 13.82 -14.74
C ALA A 6 0.79 12.50 -15.41
N ASP A 7 -0.22 11.66 -15.66
CA ASP A 7 -0.44 10.92 -16.92
C ASP A 7 -1.59 9.90 -16.75
N SER A 8 -2.85 10.36 -16.55
CA SER A 8 -4.07 9.57 -16.84
C SER A 8 -5.34 10.41 -16.57
N PRO A 9 -6.11 10.84 -17.59
CA PRO A 9 -7.28 11.71 -17.43
C PRO A 9 -8.52 11.05 -16.81
N GLY A 10 -8.45 9.77 -16.42
CA GLY A 10 -9.50 9.08 -15.66
C GLY A 10 -9.27 9.04 -14.13
N GLU A 11 -8.03 9.23 -13.67
CA GLU A 11 -7.61 9.03 -12.28
C GLU A 11 -7.81 10.25 -11.37
N SER A 12 -7.73 11.47 -11.92
CA SER A 12 -7.65 12.68 -11.10
C SER A 12 -8.92 13.00 -10.31
N SER A 13 -10.11 12.56 -10.75
CA SER A 13 -11.36 12.87 -10.04
C SER A 13 -11.61 11.94 -8.85
N ALA A 14 -11.20 10.67 -8.91
CA ALA A 14 -11.36 9.73 -7.82
C ALA A 14 -10.38 10.02 -6.69
N VAL A 15 -9.11 10.30 -7.03
CA VAL A 15 -8.06 10.68 -6.08
C VAL A 15 -8.37 12.02 -5.41
N ALA A 16 -8.80 13.05 -6.17
CA ALA A 16 -9.17 14.34 -5.59
C ALA A 16 -10.48 14.29 -4.77
N GLY A 17 -11.40 13.38 -5.10
CA GLY A 17 -12.59 13.09 -4.29
C GLY A 17 -12.21 12.40 -2.97
N LEU A 18 -11.19 11.55 -3.00
CA LEU A 18 -10.69 10.86 -1.83
C LEU A 18 -9.76 11.69 -0.95
N GLU A 19 -8.94 12.59 -1.50
CA GLU A 19 -8.18 13.56 -0.70
C GLU A 19 -9.12 14.38 0.21
N ARG A 20 -10.32 14.69 -0.28
CA ARG A 20 -11.38 15.34 0.51
C ARG A 20 -12.00 14.42 1.57
N LEU A 21 -12.15 13.13 1.29
CA LEU A 21 -12.59 12.13 2.28
C LEU A 21 -11.49 11.83 3.31
N PHE A 22 -10.23 11.99 2.92
CA PHE A 22 -9.06 11.90 3.81
C PHE A 22 -8.95 13.06 4.80
N ASP A 23 -9.57 14.19 4.48
CA ASP A 23 -9.69 15.34 5.37
C ASP A 23 -10.61 15.04 6.57
N GLN A 24 -11.50 14.03 6.44
CA GLN A 24 -12.36 13.53 7.50
C GLN A 24 -11.83 12.19 8.05
N GLU A 25 -11.20 12.23 9.22
CA GLU A 25 -10.59 11.07 9.89
C GLU A 25 -11.57 9.89 10.08
N GLN A 26 -12.86 10.17 10.19
CA GLN A 26 -13.92 9.16 10.39
C GLN A 26 -14.28 8.37 9.12
N THR A 27 -14.06 8.91 7.92
CA THR A 27 -14.43 8.25 6.65
C THR A 27 -13.24 7.68 5.87
N ARG A 28 -12.01 7.98 6.30
CA ARG A 28 -10.77 7.37 5.77
C ARG A 28 -10.82 5.85 5.58
N PRO A 29 -11.20 5.02 6.58
CA PRO A 29 -11.17 3.56 6.41
C PRO A 29 -12.22 3.06 5.39
N LEU A 30 -13.38 3.71 5.32
CA LEU A 30 -14.41 3.39 4.32
C LEU A 30 -13.94 3.77 2.91
N ALA A 31 -13.32 4.93 2.77
CA ALA A 31 -12.80 5.42 1.51
C ALA A 31 -11.67 4.51 0.98
N ALA A 32 -10.76 4.08 1.86
CA ALA A 32 -9.70 3.13 1.52
C ALA A 32 -10.26 1.80 1.00
N ARG A 33 -11.30 1.26 1.66
CA ARG A 33 -11.93 0.00 1.24
C ARG A 33 -12.60 0.10 -0.14
N VAL A 34 -13.27 1.21 -0.43
CA VAL A 34 -13.89 1.43 -1.75
C VAL A 34 -12.84 1.56 -2.86
N LEU A 35 -11.73 2.24 -2.58
CA LEU A 35 -10.64 2.34 -3.55
C LEU A 35 -9.90 1.03 -3.76
N GLU A 36 -9.70 0.24 -2.71
CA GLU A 36 -9.06 -1.08 -2.80
C GLU A 36 -9.81 -1.96 -3.81
N GLU A 37 -11.13 -2.07 -3.68
CA GLU A 37 -11.98 -2.84 -4.60
C GLU A 37 -11.97 -2.28 -6.02
N LEU A 38 -11.96 -0.95 -6.16
CA LEU A 38 -11.89 -0.30 -7.46
C LEU A 38 -10.57 -0.60 -8.18
N TYR A 39 -9.43 -0.37 -7.51
CA TYR A 39 -8.11 -0.62 -8.07
C TYR A 39 -7.86 -2.09 -8.35
N ARG A 40 -8.37 -2.99 -7.50
CA ARG A 40 -8.34 -4.43 -7.76
C ARG A 40 -9.18 -4.81 -8.98
N SER A 41 -10.30 -4.12 -9.22
CA SER A 41 -11.15 -4.35 -10.40
C SER A 41 -10.53 -3.86 -11.71
N VAL A 42 -9.71 -2.81 -11.66
CA VAL A 42 -8.99 -2.27 -12.84
C VAL A 42 -7.56 -2.81 -12.99
N ASP A 43 -7.16 -3.76 -12.14
CA ASP A 43 -5.81 -4.34 -12.08
C ASP A 43 -4.70 -3.28 -11.86
N ASP A 44 -5.03 -2.15 -11.23
CA ASP A 44 -4.06 -1.09 -10.93
C ASP A 44 -3.33 -1.36 -9.62
N ALA A 45 -2.28 -2.17 -9.71
CA ALA A 45 -1.49 -2.57 -8.55
C ALA A 45 -0.72 -1.38 -7.92
N ARG A 46 -0.41 -0.31 -8.67
CA ARG A 46 0.34 0.84 -8.12
C ARG A 46 -0.53 1.63 -7.17
N SER A 47 -1.71 2.00 -7.63
CA SER A 47 -2.69 2.75 -6.85
C SER A 47 -3.23 1.90 -5.70
N LEU A 48 -3.38 0.59 -5.90
CA LEU A 48 -3.70 -0.36 -4.82
C LEU A 48 -2.66 -0.32 -3.69
N CYS A 49 -1.36 -0.30 -4.01
CA CYS A 49 -0.31 -0.21 -2.99
C CYS A 49 -0.43 1.06 -2.12
N GLU A 50 -0.75 2.22 -2.72
CA GLU A 50 -0.90 3.47 -1.98
C GLU A 50 -2.08 3.43 -1.00
N VAL A 51 -3.19 2.84 -1.43
CA VAL A 51 -4.38 2.64 -0.58
C VAL A 51 -4.08 1.71 0.58
N LEU A 52 -3.38 0.61 0.31
CA LEU A 52 -2.96 -0.34 1.34
C LEU A 52 -1.99 0.32 2.33
N GLU A 53 -1.08 1.22 1.89
CA GLU A 53 -0.18 1.94 2.81
C GLU A 53 -0.95 2.80 3.81
N VAL A 54 -2.03 3.44 3.36
CA VAL A 54 -2.90 4.23 4.22
C VAL A 54 -3.63 3.32 5.19
N LYS A 55 -4.21 2.23 4.70
CA LYS A 55 -4.93 1.24 5.50
C LYS A 55 -4.02 0.71 6.61
N ALA A 56 -2.79 0.32 6.26
CA ALA A 56 -1.74 -0.08 7.19
C ALA A 56 -1.46 1.00 8.27
N GLY A 57 -1.50 2.29 7.91
CA GLY A 57 -1.35 3.40 8.86
C GLY A 57 -2.47 3.50 9.90
N LEU A 58 -3.70 3.13 9.52
CA LEU A 58 -4.91 3.19 10.36
C LEU A 58 -5.21 1.88 11.12
N SER A 59 -4.65 0.77 10.64
CA SER A 59 -4.83 -0.57 11.19
C SER A 59 -4.05 -0.82 12.49
N THR A 60 -4.47 -1.83 13.24
CA THR A 60 -3.73 -2.39 14.38
C THR A 60 -2.41 -3.02 13.91
N LYS A 61 -1.47 -3.29 14.83
CA LYS A 61 -0.16 -3.86 14.49
C LYS A 61 -0.26 -5.17 13.67
N GLU A 62 -1.16 -6.05 14.07
CA GLU A 62 -1.37 -7.36 13.42
C GLU A 62 -1.87 -7.19 11.97
N ASP A 63 -2.91 -6.37 11.77
CA ASP A 63 -3.51 -6.12 10.45
C ASP A 63 -2.60 -5.26 9.54
N ARG A 64 -1.83 -4.34 10.15
CA ARG A 64 -0.77 -3.58 9.47
C ARG A 64 0.29 -4.51 8.90
N LEU A 65 0.69 -5.54 9.64
CA LEU A 65 1.74 -6.45 9.20
C LEU A 65 1.29 -7.27 7.99
N GLU A 66 0.06 -7.79 8.01
CA GLU A 66 -0.54 -8.48 6.85
C GLU A 66 -0.63 -7.56 5.63
N THR A 67 -1.10 -6.32 5.84
CA THR A 67 -1.23 -5.32 4.77
C THR A 67 0.14 -4.96 4.16
N LEU A 68 1.19 -4.80 4.98
CA LEU A 68 2.54 -4.49 4.50
C LEU A 68 3.17 -5.64 3.72
N GLN A 69 2.88 -6.90 4.07
CA GLN A 69 3.32 -8.06 3.28
C GLN A 69 2.63 -8.08 1.91
N GLU A 70 1.34 -7.76 1.85
CA GLU A 70 0.62 -7.65 0.57
C GLU A 70 1.22 -6.54 -0.31
N ILE A 71 1.51 -5.37 0.26
CA ILE A 71 2.20 -4.27 -0.43
C ILE A 71 3.56 -4.72 -0.99
N ALA A 72 4.33 -5.51 -0.23
CA ALA A 72 5.61 -6.01 -0.70
C ALA A 72 5.46 -6.91 -1.94
N ARG A 73 4.49 -7.85 -1.91
CA ARG A 73 4.22 -8.75 -3.04
C ARG A 73 3.74 -7.99 -4.29
N LEU A 74 2.85 -7.01 -4.11
CA LEU A 74 2.38 -6.16 -5.20
C LEU A 74 3.50 -5.30 -5.79
N ARG A 75 4.36 -4.72 -4.94
CA ARG A 75 5.51 -3.94 -5.41
C ARG A 75 6.52 -4.81 -6.14
N GLU A 76 6.72 -6.05 -5.71
CA GLU A 76 7.57 -6.99 -6.42
C GLU A 76 7.01 -7.35 -7.80
N SER A 77 5.71 -7.64 -7.91
CA SER A 77 5.07 -7.94 -9.21
C SER A 77 5.15 -6.76 -10.18
N LEU A 78 5.14 -5.53 -9.66
CA LEU A 78 5.37 -4.29 -10.41
C LEU A 78 6.84 -4.06 -10.80
N GLY A 79 7.77 -4.94 -10.39
CA GLY A 79 9.21 -4.78 -10.62
C GLY A 79 9.88 -3.76 -9.68
N GLN A 80 9.16 -3.25 -8.68
CA GLN A 80 9.63 -2.25 -7.72
C GLN A 80 10.32 -2.90 -6.52
N ARG A 81 11.31 -3.75 -6.77
CA ARG A 81 12.05 -4.50 -5.72
C ARG A 81 12.55 -3.64 -4.55
N PRO A 82 13.13 -2.43 -4.76
CA PRO A 82 13.58 -1.60 -3.64
C PRO A 82 12.44 -1.18 -2.69
N LEU A 83 11.26 -0.93 -3.24
CA LEU A 83 10.08 -0.55 -2.47
C LEU A 83 9.45 -1.76 -1.77
N ALA A 84 9.49 -2.94 -2.39
CA ALA A 84 9.09 -4.20 -1.77
C ALA A 84 9.98 -4.55 -0.57
N PHE A 85 11.30 -4.43 -0.74
CA PHE A 85 12.28 -4.63 0.33
C PHE A 85 12.06 -3.66 1.51
N THR A 86 11.78 -2.39 1.21
CA THR A 86 11.48 -1.39 2.25
C THR A 86 10.21 -1.72 3.03
N ALA A 87 9.18 -2.25 2.37
CA ALA A 87 7.95 -2.68 3.03
C ALA A 87 8.20 -3.87 3.97
N LEU A 88 8.95 -4.88 3.52
CA LEU A 88 9.32 -6.03 4.35
C LEU A 88 10.24 -5.65 5.52
N LEU A 89 11.15 -4.69 5.33
CA LEU A 89 11.94 -4.14 6.43
C LEU A 89 11.06 -3.51 7.51
N ARG A 90 9.96 -2.85 7.11
CA ARG A 90 8.99 -2.31 8.07
C ARG A 90 8.24 -3.44 8.79
N CYS A 91 7.83 -4.50 8.08
CA CYS A 91 7.27 -5.70 8.71
C CYS A 91 8.24 -6.30 9.74
N PHE A 92 9.50 -6.48 9.36
CA PHE A 92 10.53 -7.05 10.22
C PHE A 92 10.81 -6.20 11.47
N ARG A 93 10.72 -4.88 11.34
CA ARG A 93 10.85 -3.96 12.48
C ARG A 93 9.65 -4.00 13.42
N ASP A 94 8.45 -4.30 12.92
CA ASP A 94 7.25 -4.43 13.74
C ASP A 94 7.20 -5.81 14.42
N ASP A 95 7.52 -6.88 13.68
CA ASP A 95 7.69 -8.23 14.20
C ASP A 95 8.93 -8.91 13.59
N SER A 96 9.97 -9.05 14.42
CA SER A 96 11.25 -9.66 14.03
C SER A 96 11.30 -11.18 14.23
N SER A 97 10.22 -11.77 14.78
CA SER A 97 10.14 -13.20 15.07
C SER A 97 9.73 -14.02 13.85
N GLN A 98 9.16 -13.37 12.83
CA GLN A 98 8.71 -13.99 11.59
C GLN A 98 9.91 -14.42 10.71
N ALA A 99 10.15 -15.73 10.64
CA ALA A 99 11.17 -16.29 9.78
C ALA A 99 10.89 -16.01 8.29
N GLU A 100 9.64 -16.09 7.86
CA GLU A 100 9.21 -15.87 6.48
C GLU A 100 9.60 -14.48 5.95
N ILE A 101 9.49 -13.44 6.79
CA ILE A 101 9.88 -12.07 6.40
C ILE A 101 11.40 -11.97 6.19
N ARG A 102 12.21 -12.72 6.96
CA ARG A 102 13.67 -12.73 6.81
C ARG A 102 14.08 -13.41 5.50
N ASP A 103 13.53 -14.58 5.21
CA ASP A 103 13.77 -15.29 3.96
C ASP A 103 13.43 -14.42 2.74
N GLU A 104 12.29 -13.70 2.80
CA GLU A 104 11.86 -12.82 1.71
C GLU A 104 12.76 -11.57 1.55
N LEU A 105 13.26 -11.02 2.67
CA LEU A 105 14.25 -9.95 2.65
C LEU A 105 15.57 -10.41 2.04
N GLU A 106 16.06 -11.60 2.41
CA GLU A 106 17.28 -12.18 1.84
C GLU A 106 17.13 -12.43 0.34
N ARG A 107 15.97 -12.94 -0.10
CA ARG A 107 15.65 -13.14 -1.52
C ARG A 107 15.65 -11.84 -2.33
N LEU A 108 15.10 -10.76 -1.77
CA LEU A 108 15.02 -9.47 -2.45
C LEU A 108 16.34 -8.68 -2.43
N ALA A 109 17.24 -8.98 -1.50
CA ALA A 109 18.55 -8.36 -1.40
C ALA A 109 19.63 -9.03 -2.28
N ALA A 110 19.39 -10.26 -2.74
CA ALA A 110 20.26 -11.03 -3.63
C ALA A 110 20.17 -10.58 -5.10
#